data_AF-X1CXP8-F1
#
_entry.id   AF-X1CXP8-F1
#
_cell.length_a   1.000
_cell.length_b   1.000
_cell.length_c   1.000
_cell.angle_alpha   90.00
_cell.angle_beta   90.00
_cell.angle_gamma   90.00
#
_symmetry.space_group_name_H-M   'P 1'
#
loop_
_entity.id
_entity.type
_entity.pdbx_description
1 polymer ?
#
loop_
_entity_poly.entity_id
_entity_poly.type
_entity_poly.pdbx_seq_one_letter_code
_entity_poly.pdbx_strand_id
1 'polypeptide(L)'
;MNELILDKKRFLKGLVISLVIGIIVIIVITFVTINQDTWISLSYINKKYLLLTFVLMIFAGVIDALRIKMTVEVVNEKITFTEALKVYYISNFAGGITPFFSGTLPTQIYLFNKDIKNKMTLG
;
A
#
# COMPACT_ATOMS: atom_id res chain seq x y z
N MET A 1 17.69 -10.79 21.28
CA MET A 1 16.97 -10.34 20.07
C MET A 1 15.69 -11.14 19.99
N ASN A 2 14.67 -10.76 20.78
CA ASN A 2 13.34 -11.37 20.69
C ASN A 2 12.66 -10.69 19.51
N GLU A 3 12.94 -11.20 18.31
CA GLU A 3 12.38 -10.67 17.10
C GLU A 3 10.85 -10.69 17.17
N LEU A 4 10.28 -9.65 16.56
CA LEU A 4 8.86 -9.36 16.40
C LEU A 4 8.14 -10.51 15.68
N ILE A 5 7.96 -11.65 16.34
CA ILE A 5 6.92 -12.61 15.96
C ILE A 5 5.61 -11.95 16.37
N LEU A 6 5.04 -11.21 15.43
CA LEU A 6 3.69 -10.67 15.54
C LEU A 6 2.76 -11.86 15.79
N ASP A 7 2.32 -12.00 17.04
CA ASP A 7 1.32 -13.02 17.39
C ASP A 7 0.13 -12.88 16.45
N LYS A 8 -0.24 -13.99 15.78
CA LYS A 8 -1.27 -14.01 14.74
C LYS A 8 -2.57 -13.37 15.21
N LYS A 9 -2.93 -13.56 16.49
CA LYS A 9 -4.13 -12.94 17.08
C LYS A 9 -3.99 -11.43 17.20
N ARG A 10 -2.84 -10.91 17.63
CA ARG A 10 -2.57 -9.46 17.69
C ARG A 10 -2.56 -8.82 16.30
N PHE A 11 -1.95 -9.47 15.31
CA PHE A 11 -1.98 -9.01 13.92
C PHE A 11 -3.40 -8.93 13.38
N LEU A 12 -4.18 -10.02 13.50
CA LEU A 12 -5.58 -10.05 13.04
C LEU A 12 -6.44 -9.01 13.76
N LYS A 13 -6.25 -8.84 15.08
CA LYS A 13 -6.96 -7.81 15.84
C LYS A 13 -6.64 -6.41 15.32
N GLY A 14 -5.36 -6.11 15.06
CA GLY A 14 -4.95 -4.83 14.47
C GLY A 14 -5.54 -4.58 13.09
N LEU A 15 -5.54 -5.60 12.23
CA LEU A 15 -6.14 -5.55 10.90
C LEU A 15 -7.66 -5.31 10.95
N VAL A 16 -8.36 -6.00 11.85
CA VAL A 16 -9.81 -5.79 12.03
C VAL A 16 -10.08 -4.37 12.50
N ILE A 17 -9.32 -3.86 13.47
CA ILE A 17 -9.48 -2.49 13.97
C ILE A 17 -9.24 -1.47 12.85
N SER A 18 -8.17 -1.61 12.05
CA SER A 18 -7.87 -0.67 10.97
C SER A 18 -8.94 -0.69 9.88
N LEU A 19 -9.46 -1.87 9.53
CA LEU A 19 -10.56 -2.00 8.57
C LEU A 19 -11.86 -1.38 9.10
N VAL A 20 -12.20 -1.61 10.37
CA VAL A 20 -13.40 -1.02 10.99
C VAL A 20 -13.31 0.50 11.00
N ILE A 21 -12.17 1.06 11.41
CA ILE A 21 -11.95 2.51 11.37
C ILE A 21 -12.08 3.02 9.92
N GLY A 22 -11.45 2.36 8.95
CA GLY A 22 -11.54 2.72 7.55
C GLY A 22 -12.98 2.72 7.01
N ILE A 23 -13.76 1.69 7.33
CA ILE A 23 -15.17 1.60 6.94
C ILE A 23 -16.00 2.72 7.57
N ILE A 24 -15.82 2.98 8.87
CA ILE A 24 -16.52 4.06 9.56
C ILE A 24 -16.21 5.41 8.92
N VAL A 25 -14.93 5.69 8.65
CA VAL A 25 -14.50 6.95 8.00
C VAL A 25 -15.11 7.08 6.61
N ILE A 26 -15.10 6.01 5.80
CA ILE A 26 -15.72 6.02 4.47
C ILE A 26 -17.22 6.32 4.57
N ILE A 27 -17.94 5.69 5.49
CA ILE A 27 -19.37 5.91 5.70
C ILE A 27 -19.64 7.36 6.10
N VAL A 28 -18.90 7.88 7.08
CA VAL A 28 -19.08 9.26 7.58
C VAL A 28 -18.80 10.28 6.46
N ILE A 29 -17.68 10.14 5.76
CA ILE A 29 -17.33 11.04 4.64
C ILE A 29 -18.39 10.96 3.55
N THR A 30 -18.81 9.76 3.17
CA THR A 30 -19.83 9.54 2.14
C THR A 30 -21.14 10.19 2.55
N PHE A 31 -21.60 9.97 3.77
CA PHE A 31 -22.85 10.54 4.27
C PHE A 31 -22.84 12.07 4.28
N VAL A 32 -21.69 12.69 4.56
CA VAL A 32 -21.55 14.14 4.61
C VAL A 32 -21.35 14.76 3.21
N THR A 33 -20.82 14.01 2.23
CA THR A 33 -20.40 14.58 0.93
C THR A 33 -21.26 14.17 -0.27
N ILE A 34 -21.98 13.03 -0.22
CA ILE A 34 -22.73 12.50 -1.35
C ILE A 34 -24.15 13.05 -1.39
N ASN A 35 -24.62 13.39 -2.60
CA ASN A 35 -25.99 13.79 -2.89
C ASN A 35 -26.63 12.86 -3.94
N GLN A 36 -27.89 13.14 -4.32
CA GLN A 36 -28.61 12.34 -5.31
C GLN A 36 -27.89 12.29 -6.68
N ASP A 37 -27.30 13.40 -7.12
CA ASP A 37 -26.56 13.47 -8.39
C ASP A 37 -25.33 12.58 -8.40
N THR A 38 -24.70 12.39 -7.24
CA THR A 38 -23.55 11.49 -7.08
C THR A 38 -23.96 10.04 -7.30
N TRP A 39 -25.11 9.61 -6.75
CA TRP A 39 -25.66 8.26 -6.98
C TRP A 39 -26.03 8.01 -8.44
N ILE A 40 -26.65 9.01 -9.08
CA ILE A 40 -26.98 8.97 -10.51
C ILE A 40 -25.68 8.81 -11.32
N SER A 41 -24.66 9.59 -11.01
CA SER A 41 -23.35 9.52 -11.68
C SER A 41 -22.67 8.16 -11.53
N LEU A 42 -22.71 7.58 -10.32
CA LEU A 42 -22.17 6.23 -10.05
C LEU A 42 -22.89 5.15 -10.87
N SER A 43 -24.21 5.31 -11.11
CA SER A 43 -24.99 4.34 -11.88
C SER A 43 -24.59 4.26 -13.36
N TYR A 44 -24.01 5.34 -13.90
CA TYR A 44 -23.52 5.41 -15.28
C TYR A 44 -22.11 4.85 -15.46
N ILE A 45 -21.44 4.42 -14.39
CA ILE A 45 -20.09 3.84 -14.49
C ILE A 45 -20.13 2.57 -15.33
N ASN A 46 -19.35 2.58 -16.40
CA ASN A 46 -19.18 1.41 -17.24
C ASN A 46 -18.31 0.36 -16.53
N LYS A 47 -18.91 -0.78 -16.20
CA LYS A 47 -18.26 -1.89 -15.48
C LYS A 47 -17.01 -2.45 -16.20
N LYS A 48 -16.97 -2.41 -17.53
CA LYS A 48 -15.80 -2.89 -18.31
C LYS A 48 -14.61 -1.96 -18.11
N TYR A 49 -14.83 -0.65 -18.17
CA TYR A 49 -13.77 0.32 -17.92
C TYR A 49 -13.34 0.32 -16.46
N LEU A 50 -14.26 0.13 -15.51
CA LEU A 50 -13.92 -0.02 -14.10
C LEU A 50 -12.98 -1.21 -13.86
N LEU A 51 -13.30 -2.37 -14.46
CA LEU A 51 -12.44 -3.56 -14.39
C LEU A 51 -11.08 -3.31 -15.06
N LEU A 52 -11.08 -2.67 -16.23
CA LEU A 52 -9.84 -2.32 -16.94
C LEU A 52 -8.94 -1.41 -16.08
N THR A 53 -9.49 -0.36 -15.47
CA THR A 53 -8.75 0.52 -14.56
C THR A 53 -8.16 -0.26 -13.40
N PHE A 54 -8.92 -1.18 -12.80
CA PHE A 54 -8.41 -2.02 -11.71
C PHE A 54 -7.22 -2.89 -12.16
N VAL A 55 -7.30 -3.52 -13.33
CA VAL A 55 -6.20 -4.30 -13.90
C VAL A 55 -4.98 -3.43 -14.19
N LEU A 56 -5.19 -2.24 -14.75
CA LEU A 56 -4.12 -1.29 -15.03
C LEU A 56 -3.45 -0.78 -13.75
N MET A 57 -4.18 -0.62 -12.64
CA MET A 57 -3.60 -0.25 -11.34
C MET A 57 -2.70 -1.36 -10.78
N ILE A 58 -3.09 -2.63 -10.92
CA ILE A 58 -2.23 -3.76 -10.55
C ILE A 58 -0.95 -3.74 -11.40
N PHE A 59 -1.09 -3.55 -12.71
CA PHE A 59 0.05 -3.48 -13.61
C PHE A 59 0.99 -2.31 -13.27
N ALA A 60 0.44 -1.13 -12.97
CA ALA A 60 1.20 0.03 -12.52
C ALA A 60 2.03 -0.28 -11.26
N GLY A 61 1.45 -1.00 -10.28
CA GLY A 61 2.18 -1.43 -9.09
C GLY A 61 3.34 -2.37 -9.38
N VAL A 62 3.20 -3.26 -10.38
CA VAL A 62 4.30 -4.12 -10.86
C VAL A 62 5.42 -3.28 -11.47
N ILE A 63 5.09 -2.31 -12.31
CA ILE A 63 6.07 -1.42 -12.94
C ILE A 63 6.80 -0.57 -11.88
N ASP A 64 6.09 -0.04 -10.88
CA ASP A 64 6.68 0.71 -9.80
C ASP A 64 7.63 -0.14 -8.93
N ALA A 65 7.27 -1.40 -8.67
CA ALA A 65 8.15 -2.33 -7.96
C ALA A 65 9.41 -2.66 -8.78
N LEU A 66 9.29 -2.85 -10.10
CA LEU A 66 10.45 -3.02 -10.98
C LEU A 66 11.36 -1.79 -10.96
N ARG A 67 10.78 -0.59 -11.00
CA ARG A 67 11.54 0.67 -10.88
C ARG A 67 12.32 0.71 -9.56
N ILE A 68 11.68 0.36 -8.43
CA ILE A 68 12.36 0.30 -7.12
C ILE A 68 13.53 -0.68 -7.16
N LYS A 69 13.33 -1.89 -7.70
CA LYS A 69 14.39 -2.90 -7.83
C LYS A 69 15.58 -2.36 -8.63
N MET A 70 15.33 -1.77 -9.79
CA MET A 70 16.39 -1.20 -10.64
C MET A 70 17.15 -0.09 -9.92
N THR A 71 16.47 0.80 -9.21
CA THR A 71 17.13 1.87 -8.43
C THR A 71 18.07 1.32 -7.36
N VAL A 72 17.68 0.24 -6.69
CA VAL A 72 18.52 -0.42 -5.68
C VAL A 72 19.73 -1.12 -6.32
N GLU A 73 19.53 -1.77 -7.47
CA GLU A 73 20.61 -2.44 -8.21
C GLU A 73 21.66 -1.46 -8.75
N VAL A 74 21.28 -0.22 -9.05
CA VAL A 74 22.22 0.85 -9.47
C VAL A 74 23.22 1.23 -8.37
N VAL A 75 22.86 1.07 -7.10
CA VAL A 75 23.76 1.36 -5.96
C VAL A 75 24.54 0.13 -5.48
N ASN A 76 24.65 -0.91 -6.31
CA ASN A 76 25.31 -2.20 -6.04
C ASN A 76 24.67 -3.05 -4.93
N GLU A 77 23.42 -2.76 -4.55
CA GLU A 77 22.63 -3.61 -3.65
C GLU A 77 21.72 -4.55 -4.45
N LYS A 78 21.31 -5.67 -3.87
CA LYS A 78 20.44 -6.64 -4.56
C LYS A 78 19.19 -6.92 -3.75
N ILE A 79 18.04 -6.77 -4.40
CA ILE A 79 16.73 -7.18 -3.87
C ILE A 79 15.96 -7.98 -4.91
N THR A 80 15.15 -8.91 -4.41
CA THR A 80 14.18 -9.66 -5.20
C THR A 80 13.02 -8.74 -5.63
N PHE A 81 12.31 -9.14 -6.67
CA PHE A 81 11.08 -8.44 -7.08
C PHE A 81 10.03 -8.43 -5.96
N THR A 82 9.92 -9.52 -5.19
CA THR A 82 8.99 -9.62 -4.06
C THR A 82 9.32 -8.64 -2.94
N GLU A 83 10.60 -8.45 -2.62
CA GLU A 83 11.03 -7.42 -1.66
C GLU A 83 10.71 -6.02 -2.18
N ALA A 84 11.00 -5.74 -3.45
CA ALA A 84 10.65 -4.45 -4.08
C ALA A 84 9.13 -4.20 -4.06
N LEU A 85 8.31 -5.24 -4.27
CA LEU A 85 6.85 -5.16 -4.20
C LEU A 85 6.36 -4.88 -2.76
N LYS A 86 6.99 -5.48 -1.74
CA LYS A 86 6.69 -5.17 -0.33
C LYS A 86 7.04 -3.72 -0.01
N VAL A 87 8.21 -3.26 -0.42
CA VAL A 87 8.61 -1.85 -0.26
C VAL A 87 7.61 -0.92 -0.94
N TYR A 88 7.20 -1.23 -2.17
CA TYR A 88 6.20 -0.47 -2.89
C TYR A 88 4.91 -0.33 -2.09
N TYR A 89 4.28 -1.44 -1.68
CA TYR A 89 2.98 -1.37 -1.00
C TYR A 89 3.05 -0.75 0.40
N ILE A 90 4.09 -1.07 1.19
CA ILE A 90 4.24 -0.52 2.54
C ILE A 90 4.45 1.00 2.46
N SER A 91 5.28 1.48 1.55
CA SER A 91 5.56 2.91 1.40
C SER A 91 4.41 3.68 0.73
N ASN A 92 3.67 3.08 -0.21
CA ASN A 92 2.48 3.72 -0.77
C ASN A 92 1.34 3.77 0.24
N PHE A 93 1.21 2.77 1.12
CA PHE A 93 0.26 2.85 2.22
C PHE A 93 0.59 4.00 3.16
N ALA A 94 1.85 4.11 3.60
CA ALA A 94 2.30 5.22 4.44
C ALA A 94 2.12 6.58 3.77
N GLY A 95 2.37 6.67 2.45
CA GLY A 95 2.05 7.85 1.65
C GLY A 95 0.56 8.17 1.63
N GLY A 96 -0.28 7.17 1.34
CA GLY A 96 -1.72 7.34 1.21
C GLY A 96 -2.44 7.79 2.48
N ILE A 97 -1.86 7.52 3.66
CA ILE A 97 -2.41 7.97 4.95
C ILE A 97 -1.77 9.27 5.47
N THR A 98 -0.86 9.89 4.72
CA THR A 98 -0.16 11.12 5.11
C THR A 98 -0.46 12.28 4.14
N PRO A 99 -0.49 13.53 4.61
CA PRO A 99 -0.65 14.69 3.72
C PRO A 99 0.43 14.72 2.65
N PHE A 100 0.03 15.10 1.42
CA PHE A 100 0.92 15.25 0.27
C PHE A 100 1.74 13.99 -0.08
N PHE A 101 1.30 12.80 0.33
CA PHE A 101 2.02 11.54 0.10
C PHE A 101 3.42 11.50 0.75
N SER A 102 3.64 12.37 1.74
CA SER A 102 4.96 12.63 2.33
C SER A 102 5.57 11.43 3.07
N GLY A 103 4.74 10.49 3.53
CA GLY A 103 5.17 9.29 4.25
C GLY A 103 5.88 8.24 3.39
N THR A 104 5.80 8.31 2.05
CA THR A 104 6.38 7.29 1.16
C THR A 104 7.89 7.23 1.25
N LEU A 105 8.58 8.36 1.10
CA LEU A 105 10.04 8.39 1.04
C LEU A 105 10.70 8.02 2.38
N PRO A 106 10.25 8.55 3.54
CA PRO A 106 10.77 8.13 4.85
C PRO A 106 10.58 6.63 5.10
N THR A 107 9.44 6.07 4.67
CA THR A 107 9.16 4.64 4.81
C THR A 107 10.10 3.80 3.94
N GLN A 108 10.34 4.21 2.68
CA GLN A 108 11.33 3.53 1.82
C GLN A 108 12.74 3.56 2.44
N ILE A 109 13.19 4.72 2.93
CA ILE A 109 14.50 4.86 3.58
C ILE A 109 14.60 3.95 4.82
N TYR A 110 13.55 3.90 5.64
CA TYR A 110 13.50 3.03 6.81
C TYR A 110 13.59 1.55 6.42
N LEU A 111 12.82 1.11 5.42
CA LEU A 111 12.80 -0.28 4.95
C LEU A 111 14.17 -0.68 4.38
N PHE A 112 14.75 0.15 3.50
CA PHE A 112 16.08 -0.13 2.97
C PHE A 112 17.15 -0.17 4.07
N ASN A 113 17.16 0.76 5.04
CA ASN A 113 18.14 0.72 6.11
C ASN A 113 17.97 -0.48 7.06
N LYS A 114 16.74 -0.97 7.25
CA LYS A 114 16.45 -2.11 8.13
C LYS A 114 16.72 -3.45 7.43
N ASP A 115 16.32 -3.58 6.17
CA ASP A 115 16.49 -4.79 5.34
C ASP A 115 17.94 -4.98 4.88
N ILE A 116 18.65 -3.89 4.54
CA ILE A 116 20.08 -3.95 4.16
C ILE A 116 20.94 -4.37 5.36
N LYS A 117 20.59 -3.94 6.59
CA LYS A 117 21.32 -4.37 7.81
C LYS A 117 20.96 -5.75 8.31
N ASN A 118 19.70 -6.18 8.15
CA ASN A 118 19.24 -7.49 8.58
C ASN A 118 18.52 -8.14 7.41
N LYS A 119 19.23 -9.03 6.70
CA LYS A 119 18.68 -9.95 5.69
C LYS A 119 17.37 -10.51 6.20
N MET A 120 16.25 -9.94 5.75
CA MET A 120 14.95 -10.40 6.17
C MET A 120 14.65 -11.65 5.36
N THR A 121 14.92 -12.82 5.93
CA THR A 121 14.29 -14.05 5.46
C THR A 121 12.81 -13.93 5.79
N LEU A 122 12.09 -13.25 4.90
CA LEU A 122 10.64 -13.23 4.90
C LEU A 122 10.22 -14.63 4.48
N GLY A 123 10.04 -15.48 5.48
CA GLY A 123 9.52 -16.84 5.32
C GLY A 123 8.21 -16.89 4.54
#